data_AF-A0A3D0M2G2-F1
#
_entry.id   AF-A0A3D0M2G2-F1
#
_cell.length_a   1.000
_cell.length_b   1.000
_cell.length_c   1.000
_cell.angle_alpha   90.00
_cell.angle_beta   90.00
_cell.angle_gamma   90.00
#
_symmetry.space_group_name_H-M   'P 1'
#
loop_
_entity.id
_entity.type
_entity.pdbx_description
1 polymer ?
#
loop_
_entity_poly.entity_id
_entity_poly.type
_entity_poly.pdbx_seq_one_letter_code
_entity_poly.pdbx_strand_id
1 'polypeptide(L)'
;MKQFTETCVFCGQIVPGRKPTNADRIRAMSDEELAVTIMCPNEIGMAEIPCDHGDDKNCCQCCLDWLNQEAAQEEPAQEVT
;
A
#
# COMPACT_ATOMS: atom_id res chain seq x y z
N MET A 1 -10.98 20.77 -23.60
CA MET A 1 -10.86 20.64 -22.14
C MET A 1 -10.65 19.17 -21.85
N LYS A 2 -9.60 18.75 -21.13
CA LYS A 2 -9.42 17.34 -20.80
C LYS A 2 -10.38 17.02 -19.65
N GLN A 3 -11.39 16.19 -19.91
CA GLN A 3 -12.25 15.65 -18.84
C GLN A 3 -11.38 14.67 -18.05
N PHE A 4 -11.03 15.04 -16.81
CA PHE A 4 -10.36 14.13 -15.90
C PHE A 4 -11.45 13.31 -15.20
N THR A 5 -11.51 12.02 -15.50
CA THR A 5 -12.43 11.07 -14.88
C THR A 5 -11.60 9.94 -14.34
N GLU A 6 -11.43 9.90 -13.03
CA GLU A 6 -10.87 8.74 -12.34
C GLU A 6 -11.98 7.97 -11.63
N THR A 7 -11.74 6.67 -11.55
CA THR A 7 -12.57 5.72 -10.82
C THR A 7 -12.16 5.74 -9.35
N CYS A 8 -13.11 5.90 -8.44
CA CYS A 8 -12.87 5.78 -7.01
C CYS A 8 -12.33 4.39 -6.68
N VAL A 9 -11.13 4.30 -6.11
CA VAL A 9 -10.48 3.03 -5.77
C VAL A 9 -11.22 2.24 -4.68
N PHE A 10 -12.13 2.88 -3.94
CA PHE A 10 -12.92 2.23 -2.89
C PHE A 10 -14.26 1.68 -3.38
N CYS A 11 -14.93 2.35 -4.31
CA CYS A 11 -16.29 1.97 -4.75
C CYS A 11 -16.43 1.77 -6.26
N GLY A 12 -15.36 1.93 -7.03
CA GLY A 12 -15.37 1.70 -8.48
C GLY A 12 -16.16 2.75 -9.30
N GLN A 13 -16.62 3.85 -8.69
CA GLN A 13 -17.44 4.86 -9.38
C GLN A 13 -16.58 5.98 -9.98
N ILE A 14 -16.92 6.40 -11.20
CA ILE A 14 -16.32 7.59 -11.83
C ILE A 14 -16.72 8.81 -11.01
N VAL A 15 -15.74 9.61 -10.56
CA VAL A 15 -16.00 10.87 -9.84
C VAL A 15 -15.75 12.05 -10.79
N PRO A 16 -16.81 12.65 -11.39
CA PRO A 16 -16.63 13.73 -12.37
C PRO A 16 -16.02 14.97 -11.74
N GLY A 17 -15.01 15.55 -12.38
CA GLY A 17 -14.43 16.84 -11.96
C GLY A 17 -13.39 16.76 -10.83
N ARG A 18 -13.16 15.58 -10.26
CA ARG A 18 -12.04 15.36 -9.33
C ARG A 18 -10.73 15.29 -10.09
N LYS A 19 -9.76 16.11 -9.70
CA LYS A 19 -8.39 15.98 -10.20
C LYS A 19 -7.66 14.92 -9.36
N PRO A 20 -6.89 14.01 -9.99
CA PRO A 20 -6.07 13.06 -9.26
C PRO A 20 -5.07 13.79 -8.37
N THR A 21 -4.91 13.29 -7.15
CA THR A 21 -3.89 13.72 -6.20
C THR A 21 -2.67 12.81 -6.29
N ASN A 22 -1.54 13.22 -5.74
CA ASN A 22 -0.37 12.33 -5.64
C ASN A 22 -0.67 11.08 -4.79
N ALA A 23 -1.59 11.17 -3.83
CA ALA A 23 -2.03 10.02 -3.06
C ALA A 23 -2.81 9.00 -3.92
N ASP A 24 -3.61 9.47 -4.90
CA ASP A 24 -4.30 8.56 -5.82
C ASP A 24 -3.33 7.80 -6.70
N ARG A 25 -2.23 8.45 -7.11
CA ARG A 25 -1.16 7.79 -7.86
C ARG A 25 -0.50 6.69 -7.06
N ILE A 26 -0.22 6.91 -5.78
CA ILE A 26 0.36 5.89 -4.89
C ILE A 26 -0.61 4.71 -4.72
N ARG A 27 -1.91 4.95 -4.54
CA ARG A 27 -2.92 3.87 -4.44
C ARG A 27 -3.10 3.06 -5.73
N ALA A 28 -2.69 3.61 -6.87
CA ALA A 28 -2.78 2.97 -8.17
C ALA A 28 -1.47 2.27 -8.59
N MET A 29 -0.42 2.35 -7.77
CA MET A 29 0.82 1.62 -8.00
C MET A 29 0.59 0.11 -7.87
N SER A 30 1.31 -0.65 -8.69
CA SER A 30 1.49 -2.09 -8.50
C SER A 30 2.30 -2.38 -7.22
N ASP A 31 2.22 -3.62 -6.74
CA ASP A 31 2.98 -4.04 -5.56
C ASP A 31 4.49 -3.93 -5.82
N GLU A 32 4.95 -4.16 -7.05
CA GLU A 32 6.35 -3.98 -7.46
C GLU A 32 6.78 -2.51 -7.41
N GLU A 33 5.94 -1.59 -7.87
CA GLU A 33 6.20 -0.15 -7.81
C GLU A 33 6.19 0.36 -6.36
N LEU A 34 5.28 -0.16 -5.53
CA LEU A 34 5.23 0.16 -4.10
C LEU A 34 6.48 -0.34 -3.37
N ALA A 35 6.93 -1.57 -3.64
CA ALA A 35 8.06 -2.19 -2.97
C ALA A 35 9.38 -1.42 -3.12
N VAL A 36 9.57 -0.69 -4.22
CA VAL A 36 10.74 0.16 -4.46
C VAL A 36 10.57 1.59 -3.94
N THR A 37 9.34 1.98 -3.59
CA THR A 37 8.98 3.35 -3.20
C THR A 37 8.89 3.51 -1.68
N ILE A 38 8.48 2.47 -0.95
CA ILE A 38 8.27 2.52 0.51
C ILE A 38 9.47 1.97 1.28
N MET A 39 9.62 2.43 2.53
CA MET A 39 10.63 1.91 3.45
C MET A 39 10.29 0.48 3.89
N CYS A 40 11.30 -0.26 4.34
CA CYS A 40 11.12 -1.63 4.82
C CYS A 40 10.04 -1.67 5.94
N PRO A 41 9.03 -2.56 5.86
CA PRO A 41 7.97 -2.64 6.88
C PRO A 41 8.48 -2.82 8.31
N ASN A 42 9.61 -3.51 8.50
CA ASN A 42 10.27 -3.65 9.80
C ASN A 42 10.79 -2.31 10.34
N GLU A 43 11.38 -1.48 9.49
CA GLU A 43 12.01 -0.22 9.89
C GLU A 43 10.97 0.81 10.33
N ILE A 44 9.80 0.79 9.70
CA ILE A 44 8.68 1.70 10.01
C ILE A 44 7.72 1.12 11.04
N GLY A 45 8.00 -0.09 11.57
CA GLY A 45 7.17 -0.74 12.58
C GLY A 45 5.77 -1.14 12.09
N MET A 46 5.59 -1.37 10.79
CA MET A 46 4.32 -1.80 10.22
C MET A 46 4.11 -3.31 10.28
N ALA A 47 5.19 -4.09 10.20
CA ALA A 47 5.13 -5.53 10.28
C ALA A 47 6.43 -6.10 10.85
N GLU A 48 6.35 -7.31 11.43
CA GLU A 48 7.50 -8.11 11.79
C GLU A 48 7.68 -9.21 10.73
N ILE A 49 8.46 -8.92 9.69
CA ILE A 49 8.73 -9.85 8.58
C ILE A 49 10.18 -10.36 8.64
N PRO A 50 10.44 -11.60 8.17
CA PRO A 50 11.80 -12.08 7.95
C PRO A 50 12.54 -11.17 6.97
N CYS A 51 13.36 -10.28 7.53
CA CYS A 51 14.32 -9.49 6.79
C CYS A 51 15.67 -9.80 7.42
N ASP A 52 16.63 -10.29 6.64
CA ASP A 52 18.03 -10.21 7.08
C ASP A 52 18.37 -8.68 7.16
N HIS A 53 19.07 -8.17 8.16
CA HIS A 53 19.18 -6.70 8.38
C HIS A 53 20.58 -6.20 8.01
N GLY A 54 21.21 -6.80 7.00
CA GLY A 54 22.55 -6.43 6.56
C GLY A 54 22.64 -5.02 5.92
N ASP A 55 23.84 -4.44 5.96
CA ASP A 55 24.10 -3.06 5.53
C ASP A 55 23.96 -2.82 4.01
N ASP A 56 24.04 -3.87 3.18
CA ASP A 56 23.99 -3.80 1.70
C ASP A 56 22.61 -4.15 1.12
N LYS A 57 21.54 -4.00 1.91
CA LYS A 57 20.28 -4.64 1.60
C LYS A 57 19.35 -3.92 0.65
N ASN A 58 18.88 -4.70 -0.32
CA ASN A 58 17.73 -4.37 -1.14
C ASN A 58 16.44 -4.90 -0.47
N CYS A 59 15.87 -4.11 0.45
CA CYS A 59 14.61 -4.41 1.13
C CYS A 59 13.39 -4.47 0.17
N CYS A 60 13.56 -4.22 -1.13
CA CYS A 60 12.46 -4.31 -2.09
C CYS A 60 11.88 -5.73 -2.14
N GLN A 61 12.70 -6.78 -2.07
CA GLN A 61 12.17 -8.15 -2.15
C GLN A 61 11.33 -8.51 -0.92
N CYS A 62 11.81 -8.26 0.29
CA CYS A 62 11.02 -8.56 1.49
C CYS A 62 9.78 -7.68 1.61
N CYS A 63 9.86 -6.43 1.13
CA CYS A 63 8.71 -5.55 1.04
C CYS A 63 7.68 -6.08 0.04
N LEU A 64 8.11 -6.53 -1.15
CA LEU A 64 7.22 -7.13 -2.15
C LEU A 64 6.58 -8.43 -1.64
N ASP A 65 7.35 -9.29 -0.97
CA ASP A 65 6.84 -10.54 -0.39
C ASP A 65 5.80 -10.24 0.70
N TRP A 66 5.92 -9.13 1.42
CA TRP A 66 4.94 -8.67 2.39
C TRP A 66 3.69 -8.06 1.73
N LEU A 67 3.85 -7.22 0.70
CA LEU A 67 2.73 -6.60 -0.03
C LEU A 67 1.80 -7.66 -0.66
N ASN A 68 2.35 -8.79 -1.09
CA ASN A 68 1.60 -9.91 -1.67
C ASN A 68 0.89 -10.80 -0.63
N GLN A 69 1.09 -10.59 0.68
CA GLN A 69 0.41 -11.36 1.72
C GLN A 69 -1.03 -10.88 1.92
N GLU A 70 -1.89 -11.78 2.39
CA GLU A 70 -3.23 -11.40 2.83
C GLU A 70 -3.14 -10.43 4.01
N ALA A 71 -3.94 -9.37 3.98
CA ALA A 71 -4.07 -8.48 5.12
C ALA A 71 -4.60 -9.27 6.33
N ALA A 72 -4.01 -9.06 7.50
CA ALA A 72 -4.54 -9.63 8.74
C ALA A 72 -6.00 -9.18 8.90
N GLN A 73 -6.90 -10.15 9.13
CA GLN A 73 -8.28 -9.84 9.44
C GLN A 73 -8.28 -9.08 10.77
N GLU A 74 -8.81 -7.86 10.79
CA GLU A 74 -9.08 -7.18 12.06
C GLU A 74 -10.06 -8.06 12.85
N GLU A 75 -9.60 -8.69 13.92
CA GLU A 75 -10.48 -9.29 14.92
C GLU A 75 -11.49 -8.19 15.31
N PRO A 76 -12.81 -8.40 15.15
CA PRO A 76 -13.79 -7.37 15.44
C PRO A 76 -13.57 -6.92 16.88
N ALA A 77 -13.37 -5.60 17.05
CA ALA A 77 -13.17 -4.98 18.35
C ALA A 77 -14.19 -5.56 19.34
N GLN A 78 -13.69 -6.29 20.34
CA GLN A 78 -14.54 -6.95 21.33
C GLN A 78 -15.47 -5.89 21.94
N GLU A 79 -16.77 -6.08 21.73
CA GLU A 79 -17.80 -5.24 22.32
C GLU A 79 -17.70 -5.44 23.84
N VAL A 80 -17.14 -4.44 24.53
CA VAL A 80 -17.01 -4.44 25.99
C VAL A 80 -18.43 -4.31 26.55
N THR A 81 -19.01 -5.43 26.99
CA THR A 81 -20.25 -5.46 27.78
C THR A 81 -20.01 -5.02 29.21
#